data_AF-A0A4S4CKN0-F1
#
_entry.id   AF-A0A4S4CKN0-F1
#
_cell.length_a   1.000
_cell.length_b   1.000
_cell.length_c   1.000
_cell.angle_alpha   90.00
_cell.angle_beta   90.00
_cell.angle_gamma   90.00
#
_symmetry.space_group_name_H-M   'P 1'
#
loop_
_entity.id
_entity.type
_entity.pdbx_description
1 polymer ?
#
loop_
_entity_poly.entity_id
_entity_poly.type
_entity_poly.pdbx_seq_one_letter_code
_entity_poly.pdbx_strand_id
1 'polypeptide(L)'
;MRELATEYARAVPGRDAHSLMAGLPDVKLLFMPMGDRDGAYDPEHHVIMINSSVRPERQRFTLAHEISHALLLGDDDLLSDLHDAFEGDRLEQVIETLCNAGAAAILIPAELMQDMLERFGPTGRALGELSRRADVSASTALYTLAENTGAPVIYAVCAVTRAEREDGGAVAPGGPKELTVRASSAAPGVKYSLRPGTPIPAGHPVETAMETRLHITEESFVPFRSGRRMPAFVDAYPDRYRVMASFLLKPDRPTVEDSSADGPEA
;
A
#
# COMPACT_ATOMS: atom_id res chain seq x y z
N MET A 1 4.27 -17.13 -6.13
CA MET A 1 3.00 -16.39 -5.86
C MET A 1 2.71 -15.20 -6.78
N ARG A 2 3.55 -14.13 -6.85
CA ARG A 2 3.27 -13.02 -7.79
C ARG A 2 3.24 -13.44 -9.25
N GLU A 3 4.10 -14.38 -9.62
CA GLU A 3 4.15 -14.98 -10.96
C GLU A 3 2.83 -15.70 -11.27
N LEU A 4 2.38 -16.64 -10.41
CA LEU A 4 1.07 -17.30 -10.51
C LEU A 4 -0.08 -16.31 -10.68
N ALA A 5 -0.14 -15.29 -9.81
CA ALA A 5 -1.17 -14.25 -9.85
C ALA A 5 -1.13 -13.44 -11.17
N THR A 6 0.06 -13.14 -11.69
CA THR A 6 0.25 -12.40 -12.94
C THR A 6 -0.15 -13.24 -14.14
N GLU A 7 0.23 -14.52 -14.16
CA GLU A 7 -0.16 -15.46 -15.20
C GLU A 7 -1.67 -15.64 -15.24
N TYR A 8 -2.29 -15.86 -14.08
CA TYR A 8 -3.74 -15.91 -13.94
C TYR A 8 -4.42 -14.65 -14.48
N ALA A 9 -3.95 -13.47 -14.04
CA ALA A 9 -4.51 -12.19 -14.45
C ALA A 9 -4.35 -11.88 -15.95
N ARG A 10 -3.37 -12.50 -16.63
CA ARG A 10 -3.19 -12.41 -18.09
C ARG A 10 -4.11 -13.35 -18.86
N ALA A 11 -4.50 -14.48 -18.25
CA ALA A 11 -5.37 -15.47 -18.88
C ALA A 11 -6.86 -15.06 -18.86
N VAL A 12 -7.26 -14.18 -17.93
CA VAL A 12 -8.65 -13.70 -17.81
C VAL A 12 -8.92 -12.44 -18.65
N PRO A 13 -10.15 -12.24 -19.18
CA PRO A 13 -10.47 -11.15 -20.10
C PRO A 13 -10.53 -9.76 -19.43
N GLY A 14 -10.52 -9.72 -18.10
CA GLY A 14 -10.73 -8.52 -17.32
C GLY A 14 -10.49 -8.76 -15.83
N ARG A 15 -10.67 -7.71 -15.03
CA ARG A 15 -10.39 -7.72 -13.58
C ARG A 15 -11.62 -7.43 -12.73
N ASP A 16 -12.80 -7.30 -13.33
CA ASP A 16 -14.06 -7.33 -12.59
C ASP A 16 -14.34 -8.76 -12.08
N ALA A 17 -15.26 -8.90 -11.12
CA ALA A 17 -15.52 -10.19 -10.47
C ALA A 17 -15.93 -11.29 -11.46
N HIS A 18 -16.72 -10.95 -12.47
CA HIS A 18 -17.16 -11.92 -13.49
C HIS A 18 -15.97 -12.39 -14.34
N SER A 19 -15.15 -11.46 -14.82
CA SER A 19 -13.95 -11.79 -15.59
C SER A 19 -12.94 -12.60 -14.77
N LEU A 20 -12.74 -12.25 -13.50
CA LEU A 20 -11.85 -13.00 -12.62
C LEU A 20 -12.33 -14.45 -12.47
N MET A 21 -13.62 -14.70 -12.27
CA MET A 21 -14.11 -16.08 -12.14
C MET A 21 -14.02 -16.93 -13.41
N ALA A 22 -13.94 -16.32 -14.59
CA ALA A 22 -13.78 -17.07 -15.83
C ALA A 22 -12.46 -17.88 -15.88
N GLY A 23 -11.46 -17.50 -15.07
CA GLY A 23 -10.19 -18.21 -14.94
C GLY A 23 -10.22 -19.47 -14.07
N LEU A 24 -11.32 -19.72 -13.34
CA LEU A 24 -11.49 -20.89 -12.47
C LEU A 24 -12.80 -21.61 -12.83
N PRO A 25 -12.87 -22.34 -13.96
CA PRO A 25 -14.12 -22.89 -14.48
C PRO A 25 -14.77 -23.93 -13.54
N ASP A 26 -13.98 -24.60 -12.72
CA ASP A 26 -14.44 -25.62 -11.77
C ASP A 26 -14.73 -25.06 -10.37
N VAL A 27 -14.49 -23.77 -10.14
CA VAL A 27 -14.71 -23.12 -8.84
C VAL A 27 -15.97 -22.26 -8.90
N LYS A 28 -16.91 -22.50 -7.99
CA LYS A 28 -18.14 -21.71 -7.87
C LYS A 28 -17.88 -20.45 -7.04
N LEU A 29 -18.54 -19.34 -7.41
CA LEU A 29 -18.54 -18.11 -6.62
C LEU A 29 -19.90 -17.89 -5.96
N LEU A 30 -19.91 -17.66 -4.66
CA LEU A 30 -21.10 -17.34 -3.87
C LEU A 30 -20.92 -16.02 -3.13
N PHE A 31 -21.96 -15.16 -3.18
CA PHE A 31 -22.05 -13.98 -2.34
C PHE A 31 -23.12 -14.22 -1.28
N MET A 32 -22.73 -14.15 0.00
CA MET A 32 -23.66 -14.37 1.12
C MET A 32 -23.22 -13.60 2.37
N PRO A 33 -24.11 -13.30 3.33
CA PRO A 33 -23.70 -12.72 4.59
C PRO A 33 -22.82 -13.69 5.39
N MET A 34 -21.66 -13.22 5.86
CA MET A 34 -20.67 -14.06 6.59
C MET A 34 -20.27 -13.49 7.96
N GLY A 35 -21.09 -12.61 8.53
CA GLY A 35 -20.76 -11.92 9.78
C GLY A 35 -19.51 -11.06 9.64
N ASP A 36 -18.53 -11.27 10.52
CA ASP A 36 -17.26 -10.53 10.56
C ASP A 36 -16.21 -11.05 9.56
N ARG A 37 -16.44 -12.21 8.94
CA ARG A 37 -15.52 -12.80 7.95
C ARG A 37 -15.73 -12.15 6.59
N ASP A 38 -14.65 -11.79 5.89
CA ASP A 38 -14.73 -11.15 4.57
C ASP A 38 -14.99 -12.14 3.43
N GLY A 39 -14.37 -13.33 3.50
CA GLY A 39 -14.48 -14.36 2.48
C GLY A 39 -13.81 -15.66 2.92
N ALA A 40 -13.95 -16.68 2.07
CA ALA A 40 -13.37 -17.99 2.27
C ALA A 40 -13.25 -18.75 0.95
N TYR A 41 -12.15 -19.47 0.78
CA TYR A 41 -12.03 -20.55 -0.19
C TYR A 41 -12.20 -21.91 0.49
N ASP A 42 -13.07 -22.75 -0.07
CA ASP A 42 -13.28 -24.15 0.31
C ASP A 42 -12.77 -25.05 -0.84
N PRO A 43 -11.58 -25.66 -0.67
CA PRO A 43 -10.98 -26.51 -1.70
C PRO A 43 -11.71 -27.85 -1.86
N GLU A 44 -12.38 -28.36 -0.84
CA GLU A 44 -13.12 -29.64 -0.92
C GLU A 44 -14.35 -29.48 -1.83
N HIS A 45 -15.08 -28.38 -1.67
CA HIS A 45 -16.30 -28.10 -2.41
C HIS A 45 -16.10 -27.23 -3.65
N HIS A 46 -14.85 -26.82 -3.92
CA HIS A 46 -14.47 -25.93 -5.03
C HIS A 46 -15.34 -24.66 -5.05
N VAL A 47 -15.38 -23.97 -3.91
CA VAL A 47 -16.25 -22.80 -3.69
C VAL A 47 -15.44 -21.64 -3.12
N ILE A 48 -15.57 -20.48 -3.74
CA ILE A 48 -15.19 -19.18 -3.16
C ILE A 48 -16.46 -18.51 -2.64
N MET A 49 -16.43 -18.11 -1.38
CA MET A 49 -17.49 -17.36 -0.71
C MET A 49 -17.00 -15.95 -0.40
N ILE A 50 -17.81 -14.95 -0.74
CA ILE A 50 -17.54 -13.53 -0.47
C ILE A 50 -18.67 -12.95 0.37
N ASN A 51 -18.30 -12.21 1.42
CA ASN A 51 -19.27 -11.56 2.29
C ASN A 51 -20.03 -10.47 1.54
N SER A 52 -21.32 -10.69 1.28
CA SER A 52 -22.16 -9.73 0.56
C SER A 52 -22.40 -8.43 1.33
N SER A 53 -22.11 -8.42 2.64
CA SER A 53 -22.35 -7.27 3.52
C SER A 53 -21.22 -6.25 3.54
N VAL A 54 -20.04 -6.57 2.99
CA VAL A 54 -18.93 -5.61 2.90
C VAL A 54 -19.01 -4.78 1.62
N ARG A 55 -18.38 -3.60 1.62
CA ARG A 55 -18.37 -2.69 0.46
C ARG A 55 -17.75 -3.35 -0.80
N PRO A 56 -18.18 -3.00 -2.02
CA PRO A 56 -17.70 -3.62 -3.27
C PRO A 56 -16.17 -3.61 -3.44
N GLU A 57 -15.49 -2.51 -3.08
CA GLU A 57 -14.01 -2.42 -3.09
C GLU A 57 -13.36 -3.54 -2.25
N ARG A 58 -13.94 -3.84 -1.08
CA ARG A 58 -13.46 -4.91 -0.19
C ARG A 58 -13.80 -6.28 -0.77
N GLN A 59 -15.01 -6.48 -1.30
CA GLN A 59 -15.40 -7.72 -1.98
C GLN A 59 -14.45 -8.06 -3.14
N ARG A 60 -14.08 -7.07 -3.96
CA ARG A 60 -13.15 -7.22 -5.08
C ARG A 60 -11.76 -7.67 -4.61
N PHE A 61 -11.24 -7.06 -3.55
CA PHE A 61 -9.97 -7.47 -2.95
C PHE A 61 -10.05 -8.87 -2.36
N THR A 62 -11.10 -9.17 -1.59
CA THR A 62 -11.32 -10.49 -1.01
C THR A 62 -11.42 -11.56 -2.10
N LEU A 63 -12.12 -11.30 -3.20
CA LEU A 63 -12.17 -12.24 -4.32
C LEU A 63 -10.78 -12.53 -4.89
N ALA A 64 -9.98 -11.50 -5.15
CA ALA A 64 -8.61 -11.69 -5.63
C ALA A 64 -7.72 -12.43 -4.60
N HIS A 65 -7.99 -12.23 -3.30
CA HIS A 65 -7.34 -12.94 -2.20
C HIS A 65 -7.69 -14.43 -2.19
N GLU A 66 -8.97 -14.77 -2.27
CA GLU A 66 -9.40 -16.18 -2.30
C GLU A 66 -8.98 -16.89 -3.60
N ILE A 67 -8.92 -16.18 -4.73
CA ILE A 67 -8.29 -16.70 -5.97
C ILE A 67 -6.82 -17.00 -5.71
N SER A 68 -6.10 -16.14 -4.98
CA SER A 68 -4.69 -16.38 -4.66
C SER A 68 -4.51 -17.60 -3.75
N HIS A 69 -5.44 -17.84 -2.82
CA HIS A 69 -5.50 -19.09 -2.05
C HIS A 69 -5.67 -20.31 -2.96
N ALA A 70 -6.62 -20.26 -3.90
CA ALA A 70 -6.85 -21.35 -4.85
C ALA A 70 -5.62 -21.62 -5.73
N LEU A 71 -4.94 -20.58 -6.21
CA LEU A 71 -3.71 -20.69 -6.99
C LEU A 71 -2.56 -21.28 -6.17
N LEU A 72 -2.39 -20.86 -4.91
CA LEU A 72 -1.34 -21.36 -4.02
C LEU A 72 -1.56 -22.83 -3.69
N LEU A 73 -2.78 -23.23 -3.35
CA LEU A 73 -3.13 -24.62 -3.02
C LEU A 73 -3.09 -25.55 -4.25
N GLY A 74 -3.17 -25.00 -5.46
CA GLY A 74 -3.02 -25.76 -6.70
C GLY A 74 -1.57 -25.89 -7.19
N ASP A 75 -0.61 -25.27 -6.51
CA ASP A 75 0.83 -25.34 -6.83
C ASP A 75 1.52 -26.21 -5.77
N ASP A 76 1.67 -27.49 -6.09
CA ASP A 76 2.24 -28.51 -5.18
C ASP A 76 3.67 -28.18 -4.76
N ASP A 77 4.49 -27.64 -5.66
CA ASP A 77 5.89 -27.29 -5.40
C ASP A 77 5.97 -26.13 -4.40
N LEU A 78 5.23 -25.05 -4.65
CA LEU A 78 5.17 -23.90 -3.76
C LEU A 78 4.61 -24.27 -2.37
N LEU A 79 3.57 -25.09 -2.33
CA LEU A 79 2.96 -25.52 -1.07
C LEU A 79 3.92 -26.42 -0.28
N SER A 80 4.63 -27.33 -0.95
CA SER A 80 5.66 -28.17 -0.34
C SER A 80 6.78 -27.33 0.28
N ASP A 81 7.34 -26.37 -0.48
CA ASP A 81 8.40 -25.47 0.00
C ASP A 81 7.96 -24.67 1.24
N LEU A 82 6.69 -24.26 1.29
CA LEU A 82 6.14 -23.56 2.45
C LEU A 82 6.04 -24.46 3.68
N HIS A 83 5.61 -25.71 3.52
CA HIS A 83 5.54 -26.69 4.60
C HIS A 83 6.93 -27.10 5.13
N ASP A 84 7.94 -27.11 4.26
CA ASP A 84 9.33 -27.36 4.67
C ASP A 84 9.92 -26.19 5.48
N ALA A 85 9.48 -24.96 5.19
CA ALA A 85 10.01 -23.74 5.81
C ALA A 85 9.22 -23.26 7.05
N PHE A 86 7.92 -23.55 7.13
CA PHE A 86 7.01 -23.01 8.14
C PHE A 86 5.98 -24.05 8.61
N GLU A 87 5.54 -23.93 9.86
CA GLU A 87 4.51 -24.78 10.45
C GLU A 87 3.57 -23.97 11.36
N GLY A 88 2.39 -24.54 11.66
CA GLY A 88 1.36 -23.97 12.54
C GLY A 88 0.95 -22.55 12.15
N ASP A 89 0.69 -21.70 13.15
CA ASP A 89 0.25 -20.31 12.97
C ASP A 89 1.18 -19.48 12.07
N ARG A 90 2.47 -19.80 12.04
CA ARG A 90 3.44 -19.09 11.21
C ARG A 90 3.23 -19.40 9.73
N LEU A 91 2.93 -20.65 9.39
CA LEU A 91 2.60 -21.03 8.02
C LEU A 91 1.34 -20.31 7.55
N GLU A 92 0.29 -20.30 8.38
CA GLU A 92 -0.96 -19.58 8.07
C GLU A 92 -0.70 -18.09 7.81
N GLN A 93 0.11 -17.44 8.66
CA GLN A 93 0.45 -16.03 8.49
C GLN A 93 1.23 -15.77 7.18
N VAL A 94 2.13 -16.68 6.80
CA VAL A 94 2.89 -16.58 5.54
C VAL A 94 1.96 -16.76 4.35
N ILE A 95 1.07 -17.75 4.36
CA ILE A 95 0.08 -17.98 3.31
C ILE A 95 -0.82 -16.74 3.15
N GLU A 96 -1.34 -16.18 4.25
CA GLU A 96 -2.14 -14.96 4.21
C GLU A 96 -1.37 -13.77 3.64
N THR A 97 -0.09 -13.62 3.98
CA THR A 97 0.77 -12.58 3.42
C THR A 97 0.98 -12.78 1.91
N LEU A 98 1.19 -14.02 1.48
CA LEU A 98 1.35 -14.39 0.07
C LEU A 98 0.06 -14.18 -0.73
N CYS A 99 -1.10 -14.46 -0.15
CA CYS A 99 -2.40 -14.24 -0.78
C CYS A 99 -2.71 -12.74 -0.93
N ASN A 100 -2.36 -11.92 0.06
CA ASN A 100 -2.43 -10.46 -0.07
C ASN A 100 -1.55 -9.94 -1.21
N ALA A 101 -0.33 -10.48 -1.35
CA ALA A 101 0.57 -10.13 -2.45
C ALA A 101 0.05 -10.61 -3.82
N GLY A 102 -0.55 -11.80 -3.87
CA GLY A 102 -1.22 -12.33 -5.05
C GLY A 102 -2.42 -11.46 -5.48
N ALA A 103 -3.28 -11.09 -4.52
CA ALA A 103 -4.43 -10.22 -4.76
C ALA A 103 -3.99 -8.86 -5.34
N ALA A 104 -2.94 -8.26 -4.78
CA ALA A 104 -2.37 -7.03 -5.31
C ALA A 104 -1.87 -7.19 -6.75
N ALA A 105 -1.17 -8.29 -7.06
CA ALA A 105 -0.67 -8.57 -8.41
C ALA A 105 -1.78 -8.84 -9.44
N ILE A 106 -2.89 -9.47 -9.02
CA ILE A 106 -4.08 -9.65 -9.88
C ILE A 106 -4.71 -8.30 -10.21
N LEU A 107 -4.90 -7.46 -9.18
CA LEU A 107 -5.66 -6.21 -9.30
C LEU A 107 -4.85 -5.05 -9.87
N ILE A 108 -3.52 -5.06 -9.70
CA ILE A 108 -2.61 -4.01 -10.14
C ILE A 108 -1.62 -4.58 -11.16
N PRO A 109 -1.92 -4.48 -12.47
CA PRO A 109 -1.04 -4.99 -13.52
C PRO A 109 0.31 -4.29 -13.53
N ALA A 110 1.36 -5.02 -13.91
CA ALA A 110 2.69 -4.45 -14.08
C ALA A 110 2.69 -3.30 -15.09
N GLU A 111 1.89 -3.41 -16.17
CA GLU A 111 1.77 -2.40 -17.21
C GLU A 111 1.09 -1.12 -16.68
N LEU A 112 0.08 -1.26 -15.82
CA LEU A 112 -0.55 -0.12 -15.15
C LEU A 112 0.43 0.55 -14.18
N MET A 113 1.18 -0.24 -13.41
CA MET A 113 2.20 0.27 -12.48
C MET A 113 3.27 1.07 -13.22
N GLN A 114 3.80 0.51 -14.31
CA GLN A 114 4.79 1.16 -15.17
C GLN A 114 4.22 2.45 -15.77
N ASP A 115 3.00 2.44 -16.31
CA ASP A 115 2.34 3.64 -16.83
C ASP A 115 2.23 4.74 -15.76
N MET A 116 1.96 4.39 -14.49
CA MET A 116 1.87 5.37 -13.41
C MET A 116 3.23 5.98 -13.07
N LEU A 117 4.27 5.15 -12.97
CA LEU A 117 5.63 5.60 -12.68
C LEU A 117 6.23 6.41 -13.84
N GLU A 118 5.98 6.03 -15.09
CA GLU A 118 6.46 6.76 -16.27
C GLU A 118 5.80 8.14 -16.41
N ARG A 119 4.48 8.21 -16.20
CA ARG A 119 3.73 9.47 -16.39
C ARG A 119 3.88 10.44 -15.22
N PHE A 120 3.91 9.93 -14.00
CA PHE A 120 3.81 10.76 -12.80
C PHE A 120 5.06 10.67 -11.91
N GLY A 121 6.02 9.81 -12.22
CA GLY A 121 7.16 9.55 -11.36
C GLY A 121 6.76 8.89 -10.04
N PRO A 122 7.69 8.75 -9.08
CA PRO A 122 7.41 8.16 -7.79
C PRO A 122 6.74 9.18 -6.84
N THR A 123 5.53 9.62 -7.19
CA THR A 123 4.85 10.76 -6.56
C THR A 123 3.58 10.37 -5.79
N GLY A 124 3.08 11.27 -4.93
CA GLY A 124 1.77 11.16 -4.31
C GLY A 124 0.64 11.10 -5.35
N ARG A 125 0.80 11.82 -6.46
CA ARG A 125 -0.12 11.73 -7.61
C ARG A 125 -0.14 10.34 -8.25
N ALA A 126 1.01 9.71 -8.45
CA ALA A 126 1.08 8.34 -8.97
C ALA A 126 0.31 7.37 -8.06
N LEU A 127 0.48 7.50 -6.74
CA LEU A 127 -0.27 6.72 -5.75
C LEU A 127 -1.79 6.94 -5.86
N GLY A 128 -2.23 8.20 -5.95
CA GLY A 128 -3.65 8.53 -6.11
C GLY A 128 -4.26 7.96 -7.40
N GLU A 129 -3.56 8.13 -8.52
CA GLU A 129 -4.00 7.59 -9.81
C GLU A 129 -4.00 6.07 -9.84
N LEU A 130 -3.00 5.42 -9.24
CA LEU A 130 -2.93 3.96 -9.15
C LEU A 130 -4.13 3.40 -8.36
N SER A 131 -4.40 3.92 -7.17
CA SER A 131 -5.54 3.51 -6.34
C SER A 131 -6.86 3.65 -7.11
N ARG A 132 -7.05 4.77 -7.82
CA ARG A 132 -8.26 5.05 -8.59
C ARG A 132 -8.42 4.15 -9.81
N ARG A 133 -7.34 3.90 -10.57
CA ARG A 133 -7.39 3.13 -11.82
C ARG A 133 -7.46 1.62 -11.60
N ALA A 134 -6.80 1.12 -10.56
CA ALA A 134 -6.88 -0.29 -10.18
C ALA A 134 -8.15 -0.63 -9.36
N ASP A 135 -8.88 0.40 -8.91
CA ASP A 135 -10.03 0.28 -8.00
C ASP A 135 -9.68 -0.51 -6.73
N VAL A 136 -8.61 -0.06 -6.08
CA VAL A 136 -8.05 -0.67 -4.87
C VAL A 136 -7.88 0.37 -3.77
N SER A 137 -7.77 -0.12 -2.53
CA SER A 137 -7.50 0.75 -1.40
C SER A 137 -6.19 1.52 -1.56
N ALA A 138 -6.12 2.71 -0.94
CA ALA A 138 -4.91 3.53 -0.96
C ALA A 138 -3.71 2.81 -0.32
N SER A 139 -3.94 1.97 0.69
CA SER A 139 -2.90 1.19 1.33
C SER A 139 -2.36 0.11 0.40
N THR A 140 -3.24 -0.61 -0.32
CA THR A 140 -2.83 -1.60 -1.32
C THR A 140 -1.97 -0.95 -2.40
N ALA A 141 -2.45 0.16 -2.99
CA ALA A 141 -1.69 0.91 -3.98
C ALA A 141 -0.34 1.43 -3.44
N LEU A 142 -0.31 1.87 -2.17
CA LEU A 142 0.89 2.37 -1.50
C LEU A 142 1.96 1.31 -1.34
N TYR A 143 1.61 0.10 -0.90
CA TYR A 143 2.58 -0.98 -0.77
C TYR A 143 3.10 -1.42 -2.14
N THR A 144 2.21 -1.62 -3.11
CA THR A 144 2.61 -2.04 -4.46
C THR A 144 3.46 -0.98 -5.16
N LEU A 145 3.13 0.31 -5.05
CA LEU A 145 3.93 1.38 -5.64
C LEU A 145 5.32 1.48 -5.00
N ALA A 146 5.39 1.42 -3.66
CA ALA A 146 6.66 1.49 -2.93
C ALA A 146 7.61 0.36 -3.34
N GLU A 147 7.11 -0.88 -3.42
CA GLU A 147 7.91 -2.05 -3.83
C GLU A 147 8.47 -1.93 -5.26
N ASN A 148 7.76 -1.24 -6.15
CA ASN A 148 8.15 -1.06 -7.56
C ASN A 148 8.91 0.25 -7.81
N THR A 149 9.24 1.00 -6.76
CA THR A 149 9.92 2.28 -6.87
C THR A 149 11.42 2.11 -6.66
N GLY A 150 12.23 2.47 -7.67
CA GLY A 150 13.70 2.43 -7.56
C GLY A 150 14.31 3.65 -6.86
N ALA A 151 13.58 4.77 -6.77
CA ALA A 151 14.05 6.00 -6.11
C ALA A 151 13.87 5.89 -4.58
N PRO A 152 14.70 6.57 -3.77
CA PRO A 152 14.59 6.54 -2.31
C PRO A 152 13.39 7.38 -1.84
N VAL A 153 12.19 6.80 -1.86
CA VAL A 153 10.93 7.49 -1.56
C VAL A 153 10.23 6.87 -0.36
N ILE A 154 9.62 7.71 0.47
CA ILE A 154 8.61 7.28 1.44
C ILE A 154 7.25 7.71 0.91
N TYR A 155 6.30 6.79 0.85
CA TYR A 155 4.90 7.09 0.55
C TYR A 155 4.09 7.15 1.84
N ALA A 156 3.05 7.98 1.86
CA ALA A 156 2.10 8.06 2.95
C ALA A 156 0.69 8.35 2.46
N VAL A 157 -0.30 7.80 3.15
CA VAL A 157 -1.70 8.19 3.04
C VAL A 157 -2.05 8.94 4.32
N CYS A 158 -2.40 10.22 4.20
CA CYS A 158 -2.77 11.06 5.34
C CYS A 158 -4.27 11.36 5.32
N ALA A 159 -4.92 11.33 6.48
CA ALA A 159 -6.33 11.70 6.60
C ALA A 159 -6.62 12.34 7.95
N VAL A 160 -7.67 13.14 8.01
CA VAL A 160 -8.08 13.80 9.26
C VAL A 160 -8.65 12.76 10.21
N THR A 161 -8.01 12.63 11.37
CA THR A 161 -8.48 11.85 12.51
C THR A 161 -9.01 12.78 13.60
N ARG A 162 -9.96 12.29 14.38
CA ARG A 162 -10.22 12.91 15.69
C ARG A 162 -9.05 12.55 16.59
N ALA A 163 -8.42 13.54 17.23
CA ALA A 163 -7.34 13.28 18.17
C ALA A 163 -7.81 12.27 19.24
N GLU A 164 -7.10 11.15 19.35
CA GLU A 164 -7.31 10.21 20.44
C GLU A 164 -6.74 10.83 21.73
N ARG A 165 -7.47 10.70 22.83
CA ARG A 165 -6.95 11.02 24.16
C ARG A 165 -5.90 9.97 24.54
N GLU A 166 -4.79 10.38 25.16
CA GLU A 166 -3.70 9.48 25.61
C GLU A 166 -4.19 8.36 26.56
N ASP A 167 -5.38 8.53 27.11
CA ASP A 167 -6.07 7.69 28.09
C ASP A 167 -7.10 6.71 27.49
N GLY A 168 -7.15 6.56 26.15
CA GLY A 168 -7.92 5.49 25.48
C GLY A 168 -9.46 5.61 25.60
N GLY A 169 -9.96 6.71 26.14
CA GLY A 169 -11.40 6.99 26.27
C GLY A 169 -12.05 7.41 24.95
N ALA A 170 -13.33 7.07 24.78
CA ALA A 170 -14.12 7.48 23.62
C ALA A 170 -14.08 9.01 23.44
N VAL A 171 -13.71 9.46 22.24
CA VAL A 171 -13.57 10.88 21.92
C VAL A 171 -14.94 11.56 21.94
N ALA A 172 -15.10 12.57 22.80
CA ALA A 172 -16.29 13.40 22.82
C ALA A 172 -16.55 14.00 21.41
N PRO A 173 -17.81 14.10 20.95
CA PRO A 173 -18.12 14.77 19.69
C PRO A 173 -17.64 16.23 19.77
N GLY A 174 -16.60 16.58 19.02
CA GLY A 174 -16.03 17.94 18.97
C GLY A 174 -14.53 18.08 19.29
N GLY A 175 -13.79 16.99 19.52
CA GLY A 175 -12.32 17.06 19.72
C GLY A 175 -11.55 17.63 18.52
N PRO A 176 -10.31 18.13 18.75
CA PRO A 176 -9.49 18.70 17.68
C PRO A 176 -9.26 17.67 16.58
N LYS A 177 -9.49 18.11 15.34
CA LYS A 177 -9.23 17.34 14.13
C LYS A 177 -7.77 17.53 13.77
N GLU A 178 -7.04 16.43 13.68
CA GLU A 178 -5.62 16.46 13.32
C GLU A 178 -5.40 15.60 12.09
N LEU A 179 -4.62 16.10 11.13
CA LEU A 179 -4.21 15.35 9.96
C LEU A 179 -3.09 14.38 10.38
N THR A 180 -3.33 13.08 10.26
CA THR A 180 -2.34 12.06 10.64
C THR A 180 -2.06 11.10 9.49
N VAL A 181 -0.87 10.51 9.53
CA VAL A 181 -0.50 9.39 8.65
C VAL A 181 -1.37 8.18 9.00
N ARG A 182 -2.07 7.61 8.02
CA ARG A 182 -2.91 6.41 8.17
C ARG A 182 -2.21 5.15 7.73
N ALA A 183 -1.41 5.24 6.68
CA ALA A 183 -0.54 4.18 6.18
C ALA A 183 0.73 4.81 5.60
N SER A 184 1.84 4.08 5.63
CA SER A 184 3.09 4.47 5.01
C SER A 184 3.90 3.24 4.61
N SER A 185 4.66 3.38 3.52
CA SER A 185 5.60 2.38 3.05
C SER A 185 6.77 3.11 2.41
N ALA A 186 7.96 2.52 2.47
CA ALA A 186 9.16 3.08 1.90
C ALA A 186 9.65 2.18 0.76
N ALA A 187 10.24 2.81 -0.26
CA ALA A 187 10.88 2.08 -1.35
C ALA A 187 12.07 1.23 -0.86
N PRO A 188 12.44 0.16 -1.57
CA PRO A 188 13.60 -0.66 -1.24
C PRO A 188 14.87 0.17 -0.96
N GLY A 189 15.59 -0.18 0.10
CA GLY A 189 16.82 0.50 0.52
C GLY A 189 16.61 1.71 1.44
N VAL A 190 15.40 2.26 1.54
CA VAL A 190 15.10 3.33 2.50
C VAL A 190 14.96 2.75 3.91
N LYS A 191 15.86 3.17 4.81
CA LYS A 191 15.87 2.70 6.22
C LYS A 191 14.90 3.43 7.13
N TYR A 192 14.32 4.53 6.65
CA TYR A 192 13.44 5.38 7.44
C TYR A 192 11.97 5.00 7.23
N SER A 193 11.18 5.06 8.29
CA SER A 193 9.74 4.75 8.25
C SER A 193 8.94 5.87 8.88
N LEU A 194 7.86 6.27 8.22
CA LEU A 194 6.91 7.26 8.71
C LEU A 194 5.68 6.55 9.30
N ARG A 195 5.66 6.35 10.62
CA ARG A 195 4.68 5.46 11.26
C ARG A 195 3.23 5.99 11.14
N PRO A 196 2.21 5.10 11.02
CA PRO A 196 0.82 5.48 11.23
C PRO A 196 0.60 6.18 12.58
N GLY A 197 -0.33 7.13 12.61
CA GLY A 197 -0.58 8.02 13.74
C GLY A 197 0.40 9.20 13.85
N THR A 198 1.41 9.31 12.97
CA THR A 198 2.29 10.47 12.97
C THR A 198 1.51 11.73 12.55
N PRO A 199 1.52 12.81 13.35
CA PRO A 199 0.81 14.04 13.02
C PRO A 199 1.52 14.80 11.88
N ILE A 200 0.73 15.41 11.00
CA ILE A 200 1.22 16.32 9.96
C ILE A 200 1.19 17.74 10.51
N PRO A 201 2.34 18.45 10.60
CA PRO A 201 2.40 19.79 11.17
C PRO A 201 1.63 20.83 10.37
N ALA A 202 1.20 21.89 11.07
CA ALA A 202 0.63 23.07 10.44
C ALA A 202 1.60 23.74 9.44
N GLY A 203 1.09 24.17 8.29
CA GLY A 203 1.85 24.74 7.19
C GLY A 203 2.71 23.74 6.41
N HIS A 204 2.59 22.43 6.67
CA HIS A 204 3.26 21.41 5.88
C HIS A 204 2.54 21.23 4.53
N PRO A 205 3.24 20.99 3.40
CA PRO A 205 2.61 20.84 2.08
C PRO A 205 1.45 19.83 2.04
N VAL A 206 1.56 18.73 2.79
CA VAL A 206 0.49 17.72 2.94
C VAL A 206 -0.77 18.28 3.63
N GLU A 207 -0.61 19.14 4.64
CA GLU A 207 -1.74 19.83 5.27
C GLU A 207 -2.34 20.87 4.32
N THR A 208 -1.50 21.70 3.72
CA THR A 208 -1.94 22.73 2.77
C THR A 208 -2.71 22.12 1.59
N ALA A 209 -2.27 20.96 1.07
CA ALA A 209 -2.98 20.22 0.03
C ALA A 209 -4.34 19.70 0.51
N MET A 210 -4.43 19.24 1.77
CA MET A 210 -5.69 18.78 2.37
C MET A 210 -6.71 19.92 2.51
N GLU A 211 -6.27 21.10 2.94
CA GLU A 211 -7.13 22.27 3.16
C GLU A 211 -7.57 22.91 1.86
N THR A 212 -6.62 23.17 0.96
CA THR A 212 -6.87 23.90 -0.29
C THR A 212 -7.47 23.03 -1.39
N ARG A 213 -7.36 21.69 -1.26
CA ARG A 213 -7.70 20.72 -2.31
C ARG A 213 -6.90 20.90 -3.59
N LEU A 214 -5.73 21.53 -3.49
CA LEU A 214 -4.80 21.68 -4.60
C LEU A 214 -3.67 20.67 -4.50
N HIS A 215 -3.23 20.17 -5.65
CA HIS A 215 -2.00 19.39 -5.76
C HIS A 215 -0.81 20.31 -5.48
N ILE A 216 0.02 19.97 -4.50
CA ILE A 216 1.19 20.73 -4.10
C ILE A 216 2.44 19.89 -4.32
N THR A 217 3.47 20.51 -4.91
CA THR A 217 4.77 19.89 -5.14
C THR A 217 5.87 20.90 -4.82
N GLU A 218 6.67 20.65 -3.78
CA GLU A 218 7.71 21.59 -3.33
C GLU A 218 8.81 20.92 -2.48
N GLU A 219 9.92 21.63 -2.24
CA GLU A 219 10.92 21.20 -1.26
C GLU A 219 10.40 21.39 0.16
N SER A 220 10.46 20.34 0.98
CA SER A 220 10.06 20.39 2.38
C SER A 220 10.81 19.31 3.18
N PHE A 221 10.12 18.59 4.07
CA PHE A 221 10.74 17.60 4.94
C PHE A 221 9.80 16.43 5.24
N VAL A 222 10.36 15.30 5.67
CA VAL A 222 9.60 14.19 6.26
C VAL A 222 9.25 14.54 7.70
N PRO A 223 7.96 14.60 8.09
CA PRO A 223 7.53 14.98 9.44
C PRO A 223 7.59 13.79 10.40
N PHE A 224 8.78 13.35 10.80
CA PHE A 224 8.90 12.24 11.74
C PHE A 224 8.34 12.61 13.13
N ARG A 225 7.70 11.64 13.81
CA ARG A 225 7.15 11.80 15.16
C ARG A 225 8.20 12.22 16.21
N SER A 226 9.48 11.92 15.97
CA SER A 226 10.59 12.36 16.84
C SER A 226 10.88 13.86 16.77
N GLY A 227 10.23 14.61 15.87
CA GLY A 227 10.53 16.01 15.58
C GLY A 227 11.70 16.20 14.60
N ARG A 228 12.40 15.12 14.19
CA ARG A 228 13.42 15.19 13.14
C ARG A 228 12.76 15.62 11.82
N ARG A 229 13.32 16.65 11.18
CA ARG A 229 12.87 17.18 9.88
C ARG A 229 13.91 16.83 8.81
N MET A 230 13.73 15.70 8.15
CA MET A 230 14.64 15.26 7.09
C MET A 230 14.25 15.91 5.77
N PRO A 231 15.15 16.65 5.08
CA PRO A 231 14.82 17.30 3.81
C PRO A 231 14.36 16.28 2.76
N ALA A 232 13.26 16.60 2.08
CA ALA A 232 12.71 15.78 1.01
C ALA A 232 11.98 16.67 -0.02
N PHE A 233 11.88 16.21 -1.25
CA PHE A 233 10.94 16.79 -2.20
C PHE A 233 9.57 16.13 -1.97
N VAL A 234 8.57 16.94 -1.68
CA VAL A 234 7.24 16.48 -1.28
C VAL A 234 6.26 16.69 -2.44
N ASP A 235 5.57 15.61 -2.81
CA ASP A 235 4.41 15.66 -3.69
C ASP A 235 3.17 15.25 -2.90
N ALA A 236 2.22 16.17 -2.76
CA ALA A 236 1.01 16.01 -1.96
C ALA A 236 -0.23 16.14 -2.84
N TYR A 237 -0.85 15.00 -3.15
CA TYR A 237 -2.01 14.90 -4.03
C TYR A 237 -3.30 14.67 -3.22
N PRO A 238 -4.21 15.66 -3.14
CA PRO A 238 -5.45 15.52 -2.38
C PRO A 238 -6.46 14.64 -3.13
N ASP A 239 -7.09 13.72 -2.40
CA ASP A 239 -8.17 12.86 -2.89
C ASP A 239 -9.31 12.83 -1.85
N ARG A 240 -10.42 13.51 -2.14
CA ARG A 240 -11.65 13.59 -1.31
C ARG A 240 -11.45 13.94 0.16
N TYR A 241 -11.06 12.99 1.01
CA TYR A 241 -10.90 13.17 2.47
C TYR A 241 -9.51 12.77 2.97
N ARG A 242 -8.57 12.58 2.05
CA ARG A 242 -7.20 12.15 2.30
C ARG A 242 -6.23 12.89 1.38
N VAL A 243 -4.95 12.78 1.69
CA VAL A 243 -3.84 13.22 0.83
C VAL A 243 -2.90 12.06 0.63
N MET A 244 -2.59 11.76 -0.63
CA MET A 244 -1.54 10.83 -1.02
C MET A 244 -0.24 11.62 -1.10
N ALA A 245 0.75 11.24 -0.33
CA ALA A 245 2.01 11.94 -0.23
C ALA A 245 3.18 11.03 -0.64
N SER A 246 4.17 11.62 -1.30
CA SER A 246 5.49 11.03 -1.45
C SER A 246 6.55 11.98 -0.93
N PHE A 247 7.58 11.44 -0.31
CA PHE A 247 8.75 12.14 0.17
C PHE A 247 9.97 11.56 -0.53
N LEU A 248 10.44 12.21 -1.60
CA LEU A 248 11.67 11.83 -2.29
C LEU A 248 12.86 12.34 -1.48
N LEU A 249 13.62 11.39 -0.91
CA LEU A 249 14.76 11.68 -0.07
C LEU A 249 15.92 12.16 -0.94
N LYS A 250 16.57 13.25 -0.52
CA LYS A 250 17.84 13.67 -1.14
C LYS A 250 18.90 12.63 -0.73
N PRO A 251 19.80 12.20 -1.64
CA PRO A 251 20.95 11.39 -1.25
C PRO A 251 21.73 12.13 -0.17
N ASP A 252 22.24 11.39 0.83
CA ASP A 252 23.14 11.97 1.82
C ASP A 252 24.27 12.66 1.05
N ARG A 253 24.41 13.97 1.23
CA ARG A 253 25.61 14.65 0.74
C ARG A 253 26.78 13.95 1.44
N PRO A 254 27.81 13.48 0.72
CA PRO A 254 29.02 13.05 1.39
C PRO A 254 29.48 14.21 2.26
N THR A 255 29.68 13.93 3.54
CA THR A 255 30.36 14.85 4.45
C THR A 255 31.67 15.22 3.76
N VAL A 256 31.77 16.46 3.30
CA VAL A 256 33.03 17.03 2.87
C VAL A 256 33.92 16.99 4.11
N GLU A 257 34.82 16.02 4.17
CA GLU A 257 35.94 16.06 5.10
C GLU A 257 36.65 17.39 4.87
N ASP A 258 36.87 18.08 5.98
CA ASP A 258 37.43 19.41 6.08
C ASP A 258 38.82 19.43 5.42
N SER A 259 38.89 19.76 4.13
CA SER A 259 40.15 20.07 3.46
C SER A 259 40.48 21.52 3.79
N SER A 260 40.95 21.77 5.01
CA SER A 260 41.53 23.05 5.40
C SER A 260 43.04 22.91 5.61
N ALA A 261 43.78 23.60 4.73
CA ALA A 261 45.14 24.16 4.87
C ALA A 261 46.26 23.14 5.14
N ASP A 262 47.15 22.85 4.19
CA ASP A 262 48.15 23.76 3.58
C ASP A 262 49.09 24.40 4.60
N GLY A 263 50.39 24.12 4.41
CA GLY A 263 51.49 24.63 5.21
C GLY A 263 52.76 23.80 4.99
N PRO A 264 53.62 24.15 4.02
CA PRO A 264 54.95 23.58 3.94
C PRO A 264 55.89 24.37 4.86
N GLU A 265 56.56 23.69 5.79
CA GLU A 265 57.75 24.23 6.46
C GLU A 265 58.99 23.46 6.01
N ALA A 266 59.86 24.23 5.33
CA ALA A 266 61.32 24.23 5.25
C ALA A 266 62.10 22.90 5.35
#